data_AF-A0A3R9AYN5-F1
#
_entry.id   AF-A0A3R9AYN5-F1
#
_cell.length_a   1.000
_cell.length_b   1.000
_cell.length_c   1.000
_cell.angle_alpha   90.00
_cell.angle_beta   90.00
_cell.angle_gamma   90.00
#
_symmetry.space_group_name_H-M   'P 1'
#
loop_
_entity.id
_entity.type
_entity.pdbx_description
1 polymer ?
#
loop_
_entity_poly.entity_id
_entity_poly.type
_entity_poly.pdbx_seq_one_letter_code
_entity_poly.pdbx_strand_id
1 'polypeptide(L)'
;MDEICLLLAGIAAEQLLIGSHGEGAGMGSESDLARATALATKIEVQVGMGDSLVQRATEVSPQVVAAVVANSTSARKIDEILQVELSRAREILMAERELLLKVTDELDQGAVVTAERIRALEEEGASRRLAS
;
A
#
# COMPACT_ATOMS: atom_id res chain seq x y z
N MET A 1 0.37 5.88 8.60
CA MET A 1 0.66 6.24 7.20
C MET A 1 1.57 5.20 6.58
N ASP A 2 2.80 5.00 7.06
CA ASP A 2 3.74 3.99 6.51
C ASP A 2 3.17 2.57 6.35
N GLU A 3 2.37 2.09 7.31
CA GLU A 3 1.73 0.77 7.21
C GLU A 3 0.72 0.69 6.05
N ILE A 4 -0.05 1.76 5.82
CA ILE A 4 -0.98 1.85 4.68
C ILE A 4 -0.17 1.88 3.38
N CYS A 5 0.91 2.67 3.31
CA CYS A 5 1.81 2.70 2.16
C CYS A 5 2.37 1.30 1.84
N LEU A 6 2.80 0.55 2.86
CA LEU A 6 3.33 -0.81 2.69
C LEU A 6 2.26 -1.77 2.17
N LEU A 7 1.05 -1.75 2.75
CA LEU A 7 -0.06 -2.60 2.31
C LEU A 7 -0.46 -2.31 0.85
N LEU A 8 -0.37 -1.05 0.43
CA LEU A 8 -0.68 -0.63 -0.94
C LEU A 8 0.51 -0.79 -1.91
N ALA A 9 1.68 -1.21 -1.44
CA ALA A 9 2.87 -1.34 -2.30
C ALA A 9 2.72 -2.47 -3.34
N GLY A 10 2.04 -3.56 -3.00
CA GLY A 10 1.77 -4.65 -3.98
C GLY A 10 0.87 -4.16 -5.12
N ILE A 11 -0.21 -3.47 -4.77
CA ILE A 11 -1.09 -2.76 -5.70
C ILE A 11 -0.26 -1.79 -6.56
N ALA A 12 0.50 -0.87 -5.95
CA ALA A 12 1.35 0.05 -6.70
C ALA A 12 2.32 -0.64 -7.67
N ALA A 13 2.95 -1.76 -7.28
CA ALA A 13 3.86 -2.52 -8.12
C ALA A 13 3.16 -3.12 -9.35
N GLU A 14 1.99 -3.75 -9.17
CA GLU A 14 1.18 -4.27 -10.28
C GLU A 14 0.76 -3.15 -11.24
N GLN A 15 0.35 -1.99 -10.72
CA GLN A 15 -0.01 -0.83 -11.53
C GLN A 15 1.15 -0.35 -12.41
N LEU A 16 2.36 -0.33 -11.85
CA LEU A 16 3.57 0.14 -12.55
C LEU A 16 4.08 -0.86 -13.59
N LEU A 17 3.94 -2.16 -13.34
CA LEU A 17 4.51 -3.20 -14.20
C LEU A 17 3.51 -3.76 -15.22
N ILE A 18 2.24 -3.89 -14.84
CA ILE A 18 1.19 -4.58 -15.62
C ILE A 18 0.17 -3.58 -16.19
N GLY A 19 0.10 -2.36 -15.64
CA GLY A 19 -0.83 -1.31 -16.09
C GLY A 19 -2.24 -1.43 -15.51
N SER A 20 -2.53 -2.50 -14.78
CA SER A 20 -3.74 -2.72 -13.99
C SER A 20 -3.43 -3.53 -12.74
N HIS A 21 -4.19 -3.36 -11.68
CA HIS A 21 -4.12 -4.26 -10.52
C HIS A 21 -4.83 -5.58 -10.83
N GLY A 22 -4.24 -6.69 -10.43
CA GLY A 22 -4.87 -8.01 -10.54
C GLY A 22 -6.05 -8.14 -9.59
N GLU A 23 -6.99 -9.04 -9.92
CA GLU A 23 -8.18 -9.30 -9.09
C GLU A 23 -7.82 -9.77 -7.67
N GLY A 24 -6.58 -10.24 -7.42
CA GLY A 24 -6.14 -10.78 -6.13
C GLY A 24 -6.02 -9.76 -4.99
N ALA A 25 -5.66 -8.51 -5.28
CA ALA A 25 -5.35 -7.52 -4.23
C ALA A 25 -6.57 -7.00 -3.45
N GLY A 26 -7.79 -7.23 -3.98
CA GLY A 26 -9.06 -6.84 -3.35
C GLY A 26 -9.90 -8.01 -2.82
N MET A 27 -9.45 -9.25 -2.97
CA MET A 27 -10.27 -10.43 -2.70
C MET A 27 -10.11 -10.92 -1.26
N GLY A 28 -11.15 -10.70 -0.45
CA GLY A 28 -11.28 -11.24 0.90
C GLY A 28 -11.09 -10.20 2.02
N SER A 29 -11.65 -10.51 3.19
CA SER A 29 -11.60 -9.66 4.39
C SER A 29 -10.18 -9.46 4.94
N GLU A 30 -9.24 -10.32 4.53
CA GLU A 30 -7.82 -10.29 4.92
C GLU A 30 -6.91 -9.69 3.84
N SER A 31 -7.48 -9.18 2.73
CA SER A 31 -6.69 -8.54 1.68
C SER A 31 -5.95 -7.32 2.21
N ASP A 32 -4.80 -7.00 1.63
CA ASP A 32 -4.04 -5.82 2.03
C ASP A 32 -4.84 -4.53 1.84
N LEU A 33 -5.73 -4.48 0.83
CA LEU A 33 -6.68 -3.37 0.66
C LEU A 33 -7.71 -3.28 1.79
N ALA A 34 -8.27 -4.42 2.24
CA ALA A 34 -9.18 -4.44 3.38
C ALA A 34 -8.50 -3.99 4.68
N ARG A 35 -7.26 -4.44 4.91
CA ARG A 35 -6.42 -4.03 6.04
C ARG A 35 -6.07 -2.54 5.98
N ALA A 36 -5.69 -2.03 4.81
CA ALA A 36 -5.41 -0.62 4.58
C ALA A 36 -6.66 0.25 4.84
N THR A 37 -7.83 -0.21 4.37
CA THR A 37 -9.13 0.46 4.60
C THR A 37 -9.49 0.51 6.08
N ALA A 38 -9.25 -0.56 6.83
CA ALA A 38 -9.49 -0.59 8.27
C ALA A 38 -8.56 0.38 9.03
N LEU A 39 -7.29 0.47 8.65
CA LEU A 39 -6.34 1.44 9.22
C LEU A 39 -6.72 2.88 8.88
N ALA A 40 -7.10 3.17 7.63
CA ALA A 40 -7.57 4.48 7.23
C ALA A 40 -8.87 4.87 7.97
N THR A 41 -9.78 3.91 8.17
CA THR A 41 -10.99 4.10 9.00
C THR A 41 -10.61 4.45 10.44
N LYS A 42 -9.62 3.77 11.02
CA LYS A 42 -9.12 4.07 12.36
C LYS A 42 -8.62 5.50 12.46
N ILE A 43 -7.89 5.97 11.45
CA ILE A 43 -7.42 7.36 11.38
C ILE A 43 -8.62 8.34 11.34
N GLU A 44 -9.60 8.11 10.46
CA GLU A 44 -10.78 8.99 10.34
C GLU A 44 -11.64 9.02 11.63
N VAL A 45 -11.83 7.87 12.27
CA VAL A 45 -12.76 7.69 13.40
C VAL A 45 -12.13 8.07 14.75
N GLN A 46 -10.82 7.85 14.93
CA GLN A 46 -10.11 8.14 16.18
C GLN A 46 -9.50 9.53 16.23
N VAL A 47 -8.99 10.05 15.10
CA VAL A 47 -8.30 11.34 15.09
C VAL A 47 -9.29 12.50 14.89
N GLY A 48 -10.56 12.22 14.55
CA GLY A 48 -11.56 13.26 14.32
C GLY A 48 -11.09 14.28 13.29
N MET A 49 -10.32 13.84 12.28
CA MET A 49 -9.72 14.74 11.29
C MET A 49 -10.82 15.28 10.35
N GLY A 50 -11.45 16.35 10.80
CA GLY A 50 -12.52 17.15 10.20
C GLY A 50 -13.09 18.13 11.24
N ASP A 51 -14.15 18.87 10.91
CA ASP A 51 -14.80 19.90 11.78
C ASP A 51 -15.44 19.37 13.08
N SER A 52 -15.12 18.15 13.52
CA SER A 52 -15.76 17.48 14.66
C SER A 52 -14.73 16.85 15.59
N LEU A 53 -14.74 17.31 16.85
CA LEU A 53 -13.90 16.80 17.94
C LEU A 53 -14.47 15.53 18.61
N VAL A 54 -15.45 14.87 17.98
CA VAL A 54 -16.11 13.69 18.56
C VAL A 54 -15.31 12.43 18.25
N GLN A 55 -14.81 11.74 19.28
CA GLN A 55 -14.31 10.38 19.15
C GLN A 55 -15.47 9.44 18.80
N ARG A 56 -15.48 8.90 17.58
CA ARG A 56 -16.64 8.16 17.04
C ARG A 56 -16.64 6.67 17.42
N ALA A 57 -15.48 6.09 17.72
CA ALA A 57 -15.37 4.73 18.27
C ALA A 57 -14.03 4.53 19.01
N THR A 58 -14.03 3.68 20.04
CA THR A 58 -12.83 3.28 20.78
C THR A 58 -12.06 2.15 20.07
N GLU A 59 -12.78 1.30 19.34
CA GLU A 59 -12.24 0.18 18.56
C GLU A 59 -12.82 0.19 17.13
N VAL A 60 -12.04 -0.30 16.17
CA VAL A 60 -12.46 -0.43 14.76
C VAL A 60 -12.73 -1.89 14.46
N SER A 61 -14.01 -2.28 14.59
CA SER A 61 -14.48 -3.59 14.16
C SER A 61 -14.89 -3.58 12.68
N PRO A 62 -15.05 -4.74 12.03
CA PRO A 62 -15.58 -4.82 10.66
C PRO A 62 -16.93 -4.10 10.48
N GLN A 63 -17.80 -4.12 11.50
CA GLN A 63 -19.09 -3.41 11.47
C GLN A 63 -18.91 -1.89 11.51
N VAL A 64 -17.92 -1.39 12.27
CA VAL A 64 -17.57 0.05 12.27
C VAL A 64 -17.04 0.46 10.91
N VAL A 65 -16.15 -0.32 10.31
CA VAL A 65 -15.64 -0.06 8.94
C VAL A 65 -16.80 0.01 7.96
N ALA A 66 -17.70 -0.97 7.96
CA ALA A 66 -18.86 -0.99 7.08
C ALA A 66 -19.77 0.25 7.27
N ALA A 67 -20.04 0.66 8.52
CA ALA A 67 -20.87 1.81 8.83
C ALA A 67 -20.22 3.15 8.39
N VAL A 68 -18.90 3.26 8.53
CA VAL A 68 -18.15 4.46 8.13
C VAL A 68 -18.05 4.56 6.61
N VAL A 69 -17.77 3.44 5.93
CA VAL A 69 -17.72 3.38 4.46
C VAL A 69 -19.10 3.61 3.84
N ALA A 70 -20.19 3.25 4.52
CA ALA A 70 -21.55 3.57 4.06
C ALA A 70 -21.85 5.09 4.10
N ASN A 71 -21.11 5.88 4.87
CA ASN A 71 -21.23 7.34 4.85
C ASN A 71 -20.34 7.92 3.73
N SER A 72 -20.95 8.56 2.74
CA SER A 72 -20.25 9.08 1.56
C SER A 72 -19.14 10.11 1.89
N THR A 73 -19.27 10.86 2.98
CA THR A 73 -18.25 11.84 3.37
C THR A 73 -17.06 11.16 4.01
N SER A 74 -17.29 10.21 4.92
CA SER A 74 -16.20 9.44 5.52
C SER A 74 -15.53 8.51 4.51
N ALA A 75 -16.29 7.89 3.61
CA ALA A 75 -15.76 7.06 2.53
C ALA A 75 -14.79 7.82 1.64
N ARG A 76 -15.13 9.07 1.27
CA ARG A 76 -14.26 9.92 0.46
C ARG A 76 -12.95 10.25 1.17
N LYS A 77 -13.01 10.58 2.46
CA LYS A 77 -11.79 10.88 3.24
C LYS A 77 -10.91 9.65 3.41
N ILE A 78 -11.51 8.47 3.61
CA ILE A 78 -10.78 7.20 3.63
C ILE A 78 -10.09 6.99 2.28
N ASP A 79 -10.81 7.16 1.17
CA ASP A 79 -10.24 7.06 -0.17
C ASP A 79 -9.10 8.07 -0.39
N GLU A 80 -9.25 9.32 0.04
CA GLU A 80 -8.19 10.34 -0.02
C GLU A 80 -6.91 9.88 0.70
N ILE A 81 -7.02 9.31 1.91
CA ILE A 81 -5.87 8.76 2.63
C ILE A 81 -5.22 7.61 1.84
N LEU A 82 -6.04 6.69 1.30
CA LEU A 82 -5.54 5.55 0.53
C LEU A 82 -4.86 6.00 -0.77
N GLN A 83 -5.41 6.98 -1.47
CA GLN A 83 -4.83 7.52 -2.72
C GLN A 83 -3.49 8.22 -2.46
N VAL A 84 -3.37 8.97 -1.36
CA VAL A 84 -2.11 9.61 -0.96
C VAL A 84 -1.04 8.55 -0.71
N GLU A 85 -1.34 7.54 0.09
CA GLU A 85 -0.36 6.50 0.40
C GLU A 85 -0.07 5.56 -0.78
N LEU A 86 -1.04 5.31 -1.66
CA LEU A 86 -0.83 4.59 -2.93
C LEU A 86 0.13 5.38 -3.84
N SER A 87 -0.07 6.69 -3.96
CA SER A 87 0.81 7.56 -4.74
C SER A 87 2.23 7.56 -4.19
N ARG A 88 2.37 7.66 -2.86
CA ARG A 88 3.66 7.57 -2.19
C ARG A 88 4.34 6.21 -2.41
N ALA A 89 3.60 5.10 -2.34
CA ALA A 89 4.12 3.77 -2.64
C ALA A 89 4.65 3.70 -4.08
N ARG A 90 3.92 4.27 -5.04
CA ARG A 90 4.36 4.36 -6.45
C ARG A 90 5.64 5.18 -6.59
N GLU A 91 5.76 6.33 -5.92
CA GLU A 91 6.97 7.15 -5.96
C GLU A 91 8.20 6.39 -5.45
N ILE A 92 8.06 5.68 -4.33
CA ILE A 92 9.13 4.84 -3.76
C ILE A 92 9.54 3.74 -4.76
N LEU A 93 8.57 3.01 -5.31
CA LEU A 93 8.82 1.94 -6.27
C LEU A 93 9.41 2.45 -7.59
N MET A 94 9.05 3.65 -8.02
CA MET A 94 9.64 4.28 -9.20
C MET A 94 11.08 4.75 -8.95
N ALA A 95 11.38 5.25 -7.76
CA ALA A 95 12.75 5.60 -7.37
C ALA A 95 13.66 4.36 -7.37
N GLU A 96 13.13 3.21 -6.97
CA GLU A 96 13.81 1.92 -6.96
C GLU A 96 13.43 1.01 -8.14
N ARG A 97 13.07 1.58 -9.30
CA ARG A 97 12.53 0.83 -10.44
C ARG A 97 13.45 -0.30 -10.93
N GLU A 98 14.76 -0.07 -10.89
CA GLU A 98 15.73 -1.10 -11.30
C GLU A 98 15.71 -2.31 -10.34
N LEU A 99 15.65 -2.05 -9.04
CA LEU A 99 15.53 -3.11 -8.04
C LEU A 99 14.20 -3.85 -8.17
N LEU A 100 13.10 -3.10 -8.34
CA LEU A 100 11.77 -3.67 -8.56
C LEU A 100 11.78 -4.66 -9.72
N LEU A 101 12.32 -4.27 -10.88
CA LEU A 101 12.39 -5.15 -12.05
C LEU A 101 13.22 -6.40 -11.80
N LYS A 102 14.38 -6.29 -11.15
CA LYS A 102 15.21 -7.46 -10.83
C LYS A 102 14.51 -8.43 -9.90
N VAL A 103 13.85 -7.92 -8.87
CA VAL A 103 13.07 -8.75 -7.94
C VAL A 103 11.93 -9.44 -8.68
N THR A 104 11.22 -8.72 -9.56
CA THR A 104 10.18 -9.32 -10.40
C THR A 104 10.73 -10.41 -11.31
N ASP A 105 11.85 -10.17 -12.00
CA ASP A 105 12.48 -11.15 -12.90
C ASP A 105 12.90 -12.43 -12.15
N GLU A 106 13.43 -12.32 -10.92
CA GLU A 106 13.78 -13.49 -10.12
C GLU A 106 12.55 -14.27 -9.63
N LEU A 107 11.52 -13.57 -9.18
CA LEU A 107 10.27 -14.19 -8.76
C LEU A 107 9.55 -14.90 -9.91
N ASP A 108 9.55 -14.32 -11.12
CA ASP A 108 8.94 -14.90 -12.33
C ASP A 108 9.65 -16.20 -12.75
N GLN A 109 10.94 -16.31 -12.49
CA GLN A 109 11.72 -17.55 -12.68
C GLN A 109 11.44 -18.63 -11.61
N GLY A 110 10.50 -18.37 -10.69
CA GLY A 110 10.13 -19.27 -9.60
C GLY A 110 11.10 -19.27 -8.43
N ALA A 111 11.98 -18.27 -8.33
CA ALA A 111 12.91 -18.14 -7.21
C ALA A 111 12.21 -17.59 -5.95
N VAL A 112 12.79 -17.90 -4.78
CA VAL A 112 12.47 -17.20 -3.53
C VAL A 112 13.48 -16.08 -3.33
N VAL A 113 13.01 -14.85 -3.29
CA VAL A 113 13.87 -13.68 -3.06
C VAL A 113 13.94 -13.41 -1.55
N THR A 114 15.08 -13.72 -0.94
CA THR A 114 15.32 -13.47 0.50
C THR A 114 15.76 -12.03 0.75
N ALA A 115 15.75 -11.59 2.01
CA ALA A 115 16.25 -10.27 2.39
C ALA A 115 17.74 -10.08 2.02
N GLU A 116 18.55 -11.13 2.13
CA GLU A 116 19.95 -11.13 1.68
C GLU A 116 20.05 -10.93 0.17
N ARG A 117 19.16 -11.57 -0.60
CA ARG A 117 19.15 -11.42 -2.07
C ARG A 117 18.73 -10.02 -2.49
N ILE A 118 17.74 -9.42 -1.83
CA ILE A 118 17.35 -8.01 -2.07
C ILE A 118 18.55 -7.08 -1.87
N ARG A 119 19.29 -7.23 -0.76
CA ARG A 119 20.49 -6.41 -0.49
C ARG A 119 21.57 -6.58 -1.57
N ALA A 120 21.78 -7.81 -2.06
CA ALA A 120 22.71 -8.04 -3.16
C ALA A 120 22.26 -7.34 -4.45
N LEU A 121 20.97 -7.40 -4.79
CA LEU A 121 20.40 -6.75 -5.98
C LEU A 121 20.50 -5.21 -5.90
N GLU A 122 20.34 -4.64 -4.70
CA GLU A 122 20.55 -3.21 -4.42
C GLU A 122 22.00 -2.79 -4.68
N GLU A 123 22.98 -3.54 -4.15
CA GLU A 123 24.42 -3.29 -4.35
C GLU A 123 24.84 -3.41 -5.82
N GLU A 124 24.30 -4.42 -6.53
CA GLU A 124 24.51 -4.62 -7.97
C GLU A 124 23.95 -3.48 -8.83
N GLY A 125 22.86 -2.83 -8.38
CA GLY A 125 22.29 -1.64 -9.03
C GLY A 125 23.07 -0.37 -8.71
N ALA A 126 23.46 -0.18 -7.45
CA ALA A 126 24.26 0.96 -7.01
C ALA A 126 25.63 1.02 -7.73
N SER A 127 26.29 -0.14 -7.88
CA SER A 127 27.58 -0.24 -8.57
C SER A 127 27.48 0.13 -10.05
N ARG A 128 26.33 -0.13 -10.71
CA ARG A 128 26.08 0.25 -12.10
C ARG A 128 25.83 1.74 -12.28
N ARG A 129 25.09 2.38 -11.35
CA ARG A 129 24.84 3.83 -11.36
C ARG A 129 26.11 4.67 -11.17
N LEU A 130 27.12 4.14 -10.48
CA LEU A 130 28.43 4.79 -10.31
C LEU A 130 29.37 4.62 -11.50
N ALA A 131 29.07 3.68 -12.41
CA ALA A 131 29.90 3.36 -13.57
C ALA A 131 29.39 3.97 -14.89
N SER A 132 28.21 4.61 -14.89
CA SER A 132 27.60 5.35 -16.02
C SER A 132 27.69 6.86 -15.82
#